data_AF-A0A1E1L7J5-F1
#
_entry.id   AF-A0A1E1L7J5-F1
#
_cell.length_a   1.000
_cell.length_b   1.000
_cell.length_c   1.000
_cell.angle_alpha   90.00
_cell.angle_beta   90.00
_cell.angle_gamma   90.00
#
_symmetry.space_group_name_H-M   'P 1'
#
loop_
_entity.id
_entity.type
_entity.pdbx_description
1 polymer ?
#
loop_
_entity_poly.entity_id
_entity_poly.type
_entity_poly.pdbx_seq_one_letter_code
_entity_poly.pdbx_strand_id
1 'polypeptide(L)'
;MLYSQSPPQSLTTLPPSPLPSIILLFAFTHIPSTLAITSSSTKNCYSCYRTNGSAPLYFTHYKFQDFRDIAGALDLPPLITNASLATNASATLPFFEDETWKSEWVVQNWNNTDSLGKDTPVFMVNTANNVYIERSNSSSSSSHQSHLTLRTARHPTFQSVAEIVSFSESYHQLSLRLLARVIGSPGACAGIFTYHASSIPSSVQEADIEILTSDPRNRVHFTNQPFVNAAGNDVPQATVNGTVSSDGRRDWTAWNVFRFDWEEKRSMWFINDEKVAELAFHVPRDPSALILNMWSDGGVWTGEMDRFEQAYLQIQWIELVYNTSSVKAGGANEERSESGEVSRSLEKRTLGHEKGCEVVYGVDEMGGEIGTPVLLFNNTGVAMNVKDEAVRGMIWIPLVLVGGLVFGYL
;
A
#
# COMPACT_ATOMS: atom_id res chain seq x y z
N MET A 1 75.01 -28.39 -8.62
CA MET A 1 75.08 -29.06 -7.31
C MET A 1 73.81 -29.89 -7.19
N LEU A 2 73.79 -31.15 -7.67
CA LEU A 2 74.28 -32.41 -7.07
C LEU A 2 73.42 -32.94 -5.91
N TYR A 3 73.09 -34.24 -6.03
CA TYR A 3 72.33 -35.20 -5.19
C TYR A 3 70.85 -35.39 -5.61
N SER A 4 70.44 -36.45 -6.34
CA SER A 4 70.70 -37.92 -6.30
C SER A 4 70.28 -38.60 -5.01
N GLN A 5 69.17 -39.36 -5.05
CA GLN A 5 69.09 -40.78 -4.68
C GLN A 5 67.70 -41.38 -4.97
N SER A 6 67.69 -42.65 -5.38
CA SER A 6 66.58 -43.60 -5.53
C SER A 6 67.09 -44.97 -5.01
N PRO A 7 66.30 -46.09 -4.97
CA PRO A 7 64.94 -46.39 -4.50
C PRO A 7 64.98 -47.52 -3.40
N PRO A 8 63.90 -48.30 -3.13
CA PRO A 8 63.75 -49.58 -3.85
C PRO A 8 62.31 -50.02 -4.18
N GLN A 9 62.23 -50.98 -5.11
CA GLN A 9 61.06 -51.70 -5.62
C GLN A 9 60.74 -52.97 -4.81
N SER A 10 59.47 -53.42 -4.85
CA SER A 10 58.96 -54.82 -4.96
C SER A 10 57.56 -54.91 -4.29
N LEU A 11 56.55 -55.69 -4.72
CA LEU A 11 56.33 -56.62 -5.83
C LEU A 11 54.79 -56.81 -5.98
N THR A 12 54.31 -56.97 -7.22
CA THR A 12 53.17 -57.80 -7.70
C THR A 12 51.80 -57.80 -6.99
N THR A 13 50.71 -57.52 -7.74
CA THR A 13 49.76 -58.52 -8.31
C THR A 13 48.66 -57.82 -9.14
N LEU A 14 48.44 -58.28 -10.39
CA LEU A 14 47.24 -58.09 -11.24
C LEU A 14 46.21 -59.21 -10.94
N PRO A 15 44.97 -59.29 -11.49
CA PRO A 15 44.08 -58.38 -12.28
C PRO A 15 42.64 -58.36 -11.63
N PRO A 16 41.46 -58.15 -12.27
CA PRO A 16 41.10 -57.76 -13.64
C PRO A 16 40.10 -56.58 -13.79
N SER A 17 39.92 -56.16 -15.05
CA SER A 17 38.90 -55.24 -15.56
C SER A 17 37.47 -55.56 -15.10
N PRO A 18 36.60 -54.54 -14.96
CA PRO A 18 35.52 -54.44 -15.95
C PRO A 18 35.08 -53.01 -16.35
N LEU A 19 34.77 -52.90 -17.64
CA LEU A 19 33.66 -52.18 -18.30
C LEU A 19 33.52 -50.63 -18.22
N PRO A 20 33.10 -50.00 -19.33
CA PRO A 20 33.03 -48.55 -19.47
C PRO A 20 31.77 -47.99 -18.79
N SER A 21 31.95 -46.99 -17.93
CA SER A 21 30.84 -46.19 -17.40
C SER A 21 30.25 -45.33 -18.49
N ILE A 22 29.03 -45.67 -18.89
CA ILE A 22 28.13 -44.84 -19.69
C ILE A 22 27.81 -43.58 -18.86
N ILE A 23 28.32 -42.43 -19.29
CA ILE A 23 27.87 -41.13 -18.79
C ILE A 23 26.53 -40.84 -19.48
N LEU A 24 25.41 -41.05 -18.77
CA LEU A 24 24.12 -40.52 -19.18
C LEU A 24 24.14 -39.00 -18.93
N LEU A 25 24.43 -38.21 -19.96
CA LEU A 25 24.05 -36.80 -19.97
C LEU A 25 22.52 -36.72 -20.01
N PHE A 26 21.90 -36.38 -18.87
CA PHE A 26 20.53 -35.88 -18.88
C PHE A 26 20.55 -34.45 -19.43
N ALA A 27 20.33 -34.33 -20.75
CA ALA A 27 19.92 -33.07 -21.34
C ALA A 27 18.49 -32.76 -20.85
N PHE A 28 18.38 -31.91 -19.81
CA PHE A 28 17.10 -31.29 -19.47
C PHE A 28 16.79 -30.25 -20.55
N THR A 29 16.04 -30.66 -21.57
CA THR A 29 15.32 -29.72 -22.43
C THR A 29 14.22 -29.09 -21.58
N HIS A 30 14.45 -27.88 -21.09
CA HIS A 30 13.37 -27.04 -20.55
C HIS A 30 12.42 -26.72 -21.70
N ILE A 31 11.27 -27.40 -21.72
CA ILE A 31 10.11 -26.96 -22.48
C ILE A 31 9.45 -25.88 -21.62
N PRO A 32 9.38 -24.61 -22.04
CA PRO A 32 8.51 -23.65 -21.38
C PRO A 32 7.08 -24.08 -21.67
N SER A 33 6.42 -24.69 -20.68
CA SER A 33 4.98 -24.94 -20.73
C SER A 33 4.25 -23.62 -20.51
N THR A 34 4.13 -22.81 -21.56
CA THR A 34 3.10 -21.76 -21.60
C THR A 34 1.76 -22.43 -21.81
N LEU A 35 1.14 -22.87 -20.72
CA LEU A 35 -0.28 -23.24 -20.71
C LEU A 35 -1.10 -21.95 -20.66
N ALA A 36 -1.45 -21.45 -21.84
CA ALA A 36 -2.57 -20.53 -21.99
C ALA A 36 -3.85 -21.33 -21.69
N ILE A 37 -4.34 -21.25 -20.46
CA ILE A 37 -5.66 -21.80 -20.10
C ILE A 37 -6.70 -20.79 -20.56
N THR A 38 -7.33 -21.08 -21.70
CA THR A 38 -8.60 -20.45 -22.08
C THR A 38 -9.66 -20.85 -21.06
N SER A 39 -10.11 -19.91 -20.22
CA SER A 39 -11.15 -20.17 -19.22
C SER A 39 -12.50 -20.42 -19.91
N SER A 40 -12.96 -21.67 -19.85
CA SER A 40 -14.32 -22.06 -20.13
C SER A 40 -15.05 -22.29 -18.80
N SER A 41 -16.24 -21.69 -18.69
CA SER A 41 -17.22 -21.73 -17.59
C SER A 41 -17.08 -20.67 -16.48
N THR A 42 -18.12 -19.83 -16.41
CA THR A 42 -18.38 -18.75 -15.44
C THR A 42 -18.69 -19.31 -14.05
N LYS A 43 -17.66 -19.75 -13.33
CA LYS A 43 -17.72 -19.92 -11.88
C LYS A 43 -17.09 -18.68 -11.26
N ASN A 44 -17.87 -17.87 -10.54
CA ASN A 44 -17.33 -16.71 -9.80
C ASN A 44 -16.39 -17.24 -8.72
N CYS A 45 -15.10 -17.32 -9.04
CA CYS A 45 -14.06 -17.77 -8.12
C CYS A 45 -13.76 -16.63 -7.15
N TYR A 46 -13.83 -16.90 -5.85
CA TYR A 46 -13.54 -15.88 -4.83
C TYR A 46 -12.03 -15.70 -4.71
N SER A 47 -11.53 -14.57 -5.21
CA SER A 47 -10.12 -14.21 -5.15
C SER A 47 -9.83 -13.36 -3.93
N CYS A 48 -8.78 -13.71 -3.20
CA CYS A 48 -8.26 -12.95 -2.07
C CYS A 48 -6.83 -12.50 -2.33
N TYR A 49 -6.43 -11.43 -1.66
CA TYR A 49 -5.09 -10.88 -1.71
C TYR A 49 -4.43 -10.95 -0.35
N ARG A 50 -3.12 -11.17 -0.32
CA ARG A 50 -2.32 -11.25 0.89
C ARG A 50 -1.07 -10.40 0.75
N THR A 51 -0.65 -9.81 1.86
CA THR A 51 0.63 -9.10 2.00
C THR A 51 1.63 -9.95 2.78
N ASN A 52 2.92 -9.60 2.73
CA ASN A 52 3.97 -10.26 3.51
C ASN A 52 3.99 -9.87 5.00
N GLY A 53 2.89 -9.28 5.51
CA GLY A 53 2.76 -8.80 6.88
C GLY A 53 2.86 -9.91 7.95
N SER A 54 3.07 -9.49 9.19
CA SER A 54 3.32 -10.40 10.33
C SER A 54 2.09 -11.20 10.77
N ALA A 55 0.90 -10.87 10.28
CA ALA A 55 -0.30 -11.70 10.35
C ALA A 55 -0.91 -11.81 8.95
N PRO A 56 -1.35 -13.01 8.49
CA PRO A 56 -1.97 -13.16 7.18
C PRO A 56 -3.37 -12.52 7.20
N LEU A 57 -3.44 -11.24 6.91
CA LEU A 57 -4.67 -10.56 6.54
C LEU A 57 -4.97 -10.87 5.08
N TYR A 58 -6.17 -11.38 4.84
CA TYR A 58 -6.71 -11.54 3.50
C TYR A 58 -7.59 -10.35 3.19
N PHE A 59 -7.34 -9.76 2.02
CA PHE A 59 -8.11 -8.66 1.48
C PHE A 59 -8.98 -9.18 0.34
N THR A 60 -10.14 -8.56 0.18
CA THR A 60 -11.15 -8.97 -0.78
C THR A 60 -11.09 -8.16 -2.07
N HIS A 61 -10.35 -7.04 -2.05
CA HIS A 61 -10.21 -6.12 -3.16
C HIS A 61 -8.74 -5.79 -3.38
N TYR A 62 -8.40 -5.52 -4.63
CA TYR A 62 -7.09 -5.09 -5.09
C TYR A 62 -7.27 -3.97 -6.10
N LYS A 63 -6.35 -3.01 -6.08
CA LYS A 63 -6.35 -1.85 -6.97
C LYS A 63 -4.92 -1.39 -7.24
N PHE A 64 -4.65 -1.05 -8.50
CA PHE A 64 -3.40 -0.44 -8.92
C PHE A 64 -3.69 0.73 -9.84
N GLN A 65 -3.05 1.86 -9.58
CA GLN A 65 -3.16 3.10 -10.34
C GLN A 65 -1.78 3.54 -10.74
N ASP A 66 -1.56 3.71 -12.04
CA ASP A 66 -0.25 4.00 -12.62
C ASP A 66 -0.27 5.35 -13.34
N PHE A 67 0.60 6.27 -12.90
CA PHE A 67 0.72 7.61 -13.46
C PHE A 67 2.00 7.79 -14.28
N ARG A 68 2.75 6.70 -14.51
CA ARG A 68 4.10 6.76 -15.09
C ARG A 68 4.12 7.12 -16.57
N ASP A 69 3.04 6.89 -17.30
CA ASP A 69 2.99 7.04 -18.76
C ASP A 69 1.63 7.59 -19.25
N ILE A 70 1.15 8.65 -18.61
CA ILE A 70 -0.11 9.32 -18.93
C ILE A 70 0.08 10.30 -20.09
N ALA A 71 -0.71 10.11 -21.15
CA ALA A 71 -0.70 11.00 -22.30
C ALA A 71 -1.15 12.43 -21.94
N GLY A 72 -0.51 13.44 -22.53
CA GLY A 72 -0.84 14.84 -22.29
C GLY A 72 -0.25 15.44 -21.02
N ALA A 73 0.69 14.74 -20.36
CA ALA A 73 1.45 15.28 -19.22
C ALA A 73 1.99 16.70 -19.50
N LEU A 74 1.94 17.56 -18.49
CA LEU A 74 2.30 18.97 -18.56
C LEU A 74 3.72 19.19 -18.02
N ASP A 75 4.42 20.26 -18.42
CA ASP A 75 5.71 20.58 -17.81
C ASP A 75 5.52 21.16 -16.40
N LEU A 76 4.79 22.26 -16.27
CA LEU A 76 4.33 22.81 -15.00
C LEU A 76 3.15 23.75 -15.24
N PRO A 77 1.94 23.50 -14.70
CA PRO A 77 0.82 24.41 -14.85
C PRO A 77 1.12 25.77 -14.20
N PRO A 78 0.84 26.89 -14.88
CA PRO A 78 1.04 28.22 -14.31
C PRO A 78 0.18 28.40 -13.05
N LEU A 79 0.69 29.19 -12.11
CA LEU A 79 -0.03 29.51 -10.89
C LEU A 79 -1.21 30.45 -11.18
N ILE A 80 -2.36 30.16 -10.57
CA ILE A 80 -3.50 31.10 -10.54
C ILE A 80 -3.29 32.00 -9.32
N THR A 81 -2.93 33.26 -9.56
CA THR A 81 -2.53 34.21 -8.51
C THR A 81 -3.68 34.95 -7.84
N ASN A 82 -4.92 34.70 -8.27
CA ASN A 82 -6.12 35.24 -7.64
C ASN A 82 -6.84 34.10 -6.90
N ALA A 83 -7.06 34.28 -5.60
CA ALA A 83 -7.65 33.25 -4.74
C ALA A 83 -9.04 32.79 -5.23
N SER A 84 -9.93 33.71 -5.62
CA SER A 84 -11.27 33.37 -6.10
C SER A 84 -11.24 32.60 -7.43
N LEU A 85 -10.30 32.94 -8.32
CA LEU A 85 -10.10 32.17 -9.55
C LEU A 85 -9.48 30.79 -9.26
N ALA A 86 -8.58 30.69 -8.27
CA ALA A 86 -7.98 29.42 -7.87
C ALA A 86 -9.04 28.47 -7.30
N THR A 87 -9.96 28.96 -6.46
CA THR A 87 -11.09 28.16 -5.93
C THR A 87 -11.95 27.56 -7.04
N ASN A 88 -12.15 28.29 -8.15
CA ASN A 88 -13.00 27.87 -9.26
C ASN A 88 -12.19 27.31 -10.44
N ALA A 89 -10.92 26.95 -10.23
CA ALA A 89 -10.09 26.42 -11.30
C ALA A 89 -10.64 25.07 -11.80
N SER A 90 -10.60 24.88 -13.11
CA SER A 90 -10.91 23.58 -13.72
C SER A 90 -9.74 22.61 -13.60
N ALA A 91 -10.02 21.33 -13.84
CA ALA A 91 -8.99 20.31 -13.97
C ALA A 91 -7.90 20.71 -14.99
N THR A 92 -6.65 20.39 -14.68
CA THR A 92 -5.49 20.72 -15.53
C THR A 92 -5.42 19.87 -16.79
N LEU A 93 -6.05 18.68 -16.79
CA LEU A 93 -6.13 17.74 -17.90
C LEU A 93 -7.47 17.01 -17.92
N PRO A 94 -7.95 16.59 -19.11
CA PRO A 94 -9.13 15.72 -19.24
C PRO A 94 -9.03 14.40 -18.47
N PHE A 95 -7.80 13.94 -18.18
CA PHE A 95 -7.53 12.78 -17.34
C PHE A 95 -8.31 12.80 -16.01
N PHE A 96 -8.40 13.96 -15.35
CA PHE A 96 -9.11 14.10 -14.07
C PHE A 96 -10.63 14.17 -14.22
N GLU A 97 -11.13 14.30 -15.45
CA GLU A 97 -12.55 14.30 -15.76
C GLU A 97 -13.06 12.92 -16.20
N ASP A 98 -12.15 11.97 -16.44
CA ASP A 98 -12.47 10.60 -16.83
C ASP A 98 -13.12 9.80 -15.70
N GLU A 99 -14.03 8.89 -16.05
CA GLU A 99 -14.74 8.04 -15.09
C GLU A 99 -13.80 7.12 -14.31
N THR A 100 -12.67 6.71 -14.89
CA THR A 100 -11.65 5.93 -14.20
C THR A 100 -11.05 6.71 -13.04
N TRP A 101 -10.80 8.01 -13.23
CA TRP A 101 -10.34 8.87 -12.14
C TRP A 101 -11.47 9.16 -11.15
N LYS A 102 -12.65 9.56 -11.63
CA LYS A 102 -13.78 9.99 -10.79
C LYS A 102 -14.39 8.88 -9.94
N SER A 103 -14.32 7.63 -10.40
CA SER A 103 -14.72 6.48 -9.59
C SER A 103 -13.78 6.23 -8.40
N GLU A 104 -12.62 6.88 -8.39
CA GLU A 104 -11.55 6.66 -7.43
C GLU A 104 -11.25 7.86 -6.55
N TRP A 105 -11.20 9.05 -7.14
CA TRP A 105 -10.75 10.27 -6.49
C TRP A 105 -11.65 11.45 -6.77
N VAL A 106 -11.77 12.32 -5.78
CA VAL A 106 -12.40 13.62 -5.84
C VAL A 106 -11.34 14.68 -5.55
N VAL A 107 -11.07 15.53 -6.53
CA VAL A 107 -10.22 16.72 -6.35
C VAL A 107 -11.02 17.76 -5.56
N GLN A 108 -10.47 18.22 -4.44
CA GLN A 108 -11.17 19.13 -3.54
C GLN A 108 -11.02 20.60 -3.96
N ASN A 109 -11.97 21.45 -3.53
CA ASN A 109 -12.02 22.87 -3.89
C ASN A 109 -12.41 23.82 -2.73
N TRP A 110 -12.12 23.41 -1.50
CA TRP A 110 -12.43 24.18 -0.29
C TRP A 110 -11.43 25.33 -0.01
N ASN A 111 -11.75 26.17 0.98
CA ASN A 111 -10.84 27.15 1.57
C ASN A 111 -10.97 27.15 3.09
N ASN A 112 -10.03 27.77 3.80
CA ASN A 112 -10.01 27.79 5.27
C ASN A 112 -10.57 29.08 5.91
N THR A 113 -11.46 29.82 5.22
CA THR A 113 -11.98 31.11 5.73
C THR A 113 -12.57 30.98 7.14
N ASP A 114 -13.31 29.89 7.40
CA ASP A 114 -13.99 29.66 8.68
C ASP A 114 -13.06 29.21 9.80
N SER A 115 -11.84 28.77 9.47
CA SER A 115 -10.85 28.31 10.43
C SER A 115 -9.61 29.20 10.47
N LEU A 116 -9.62 30.36 9.80
CA LEU A 116 -8.51 31.31 9.81
C LEU A 116 -8.32 31.89 11.21
N GLY A 117 -7.13 31.76 11.76
CA GLY A 117 -6.86 32.16 13.13
C GLY A 117 -5.39 32.25 13.46
N LYS A 118 -5.09 32.25 14.77
CA LYS A 118 -3.70 32.32 15.26
C LYS A 118 -2.89 31.07 14.88
N ASP A 119 -3.55 29.91 14.88
CA ASP A 119 -2.89 28.62 14.65
C ASP A 119 -2.79 28.27 13.15
N THR A 120 -3.58 28.95 12.32
CA THR A 120 -3.70 28.81 10.86
C THR A 120 -3.65 30.20 10.19
N PRO A 121 -2.54 30.95 10.35
CA PRO A 121 -2.50 32.39 10.01
C PRO A 121 -2.58 32.68 8.51
N VAL A 122 -2.36 31.69 7.64
CA VAL A 122 -2.40 31.85 6.19
C VAL A 122 -3.74 31.41 5.64
N PHE A 123 -4.36 32.29 4.84
CA PHE A 123 -5.52 31.93 4.03
C PHE A 123 -5.13 30.89 2.98
N MET A 124 -5.77 29.73 3.01
CA MET A 124 -5.55 28.60 2.12
C MET A 124 -6.71 28.45 1.14
N VAL A 125 -6.37 28.15 -0.11
CA VAL A 125 -7.32 27.77 -1.16
C VAL A 125 -6.88 26.44 -1.76
N ASN A 126 -7.70 25.42 -1.61
CA ASN A 126 -7.54 24.19 -2.34
C ASN A 126 -8.01 24.37 -3.78
N THR A 127 -7.19 23.97 -4.74
CA THR A 127 -7.44 24.25 -6.15
C THR A 127 -7.08 23.07 -7.03
N ALA A 128 -7.97 22.77 -7.99
CA ALA A 128 -7.71 21.76 -9.01
C ALA A 128 -6.48 22.08 -9.87
N ASN A 129 -6.07 23.35 -9.98
CA ASN A 129 -4.86 23.75 -10.68
C ASN A 129 -3.56 23.24 -10.03
N ASN A 130 -3.64 22.78 -8.78
CA ASN A 130 -2.51 22.19 -8.06
C ASN A 130 -2.52 20.66 -8.07
N VAL A 131 -3.46 20.03 -8.76
CA VAL A 131 -3.46 18.59 -9.05
C VAL A 131 -3.26 18.42 -10.55
N TYR A 132 -2.14 17.81 -10.94
CA TYR A 132 -1.79 17.66 -12.36
C TYR A 132 -0.91 16.45 -12.63
N ILE A 133 -0.90 16.02 -13.88
CA ILE A 133 0.08 15.05 -14.39
C ILE A 133 1.26 15.84 -14.93
N GLU A 134 2.42 15.63 -14.34
CA GLU A 134 3.68 16.30 -14.68
C GLU A 134 4.55 15.38 -15.53
N ARG A 135 5.25 15.95 -16.51
CA ARG A 135 6.22 15.25 -17.34
C ARG A 135 7.50 14.99 -16.55
N SER A 136 7.96 13.75 -16.55
CA SER A 136 9.24 13.36 -15.96
C SER A 136 10.39 13.92 -16.80
N ASN A 137 11.22 14.80 -16.23
CA ASN A 137 12.45 15.31 -16.86
C ASN A 137 13.69 14.49 -16.43
N SER A 138 13.50 13.28 -15.90
CA SER A 138 14.60 12.40 -15.50
C SER A 138 15.36 11.90 -16.73
N SER A 139 16.62 12.31 -16.85
CA SER A 139 17.60 11.74 -17.80
C SER A 139 18.11 10.35 -17.38
N SER A 140 17.67 9.82 -16.23
CA SER A 140 17.99 8.46 -15.80
C SER A 140 17.07 7.44 -16.50
N SER A 141 17.68 6.38 -17.02
CA SER A 141 17.20 5.44 -18.05
C SER A 141 16.02 4.53 -17.68
N SER A 142 15.14 4.92 -16.76
CA SER A 142 13.87 4.23 -16.50
C SER A 142 12.75 4.93 -17.27
N SER A 143 12.14 4.21 -18.22
CA SER A 143 11.26 4.59 -19.33
C SER A 143 9.97 5.39 -19.03
N HIS A 144 9.80 5.95 -17.84
CA HIS A 144 8.56 6.57 -17.40
C HIS A 144 8.51 8.06 -17.70
N GLN A 145 7.43 8.49 -18.36
CA GLN A 145 7.29 9.82 -18.95
C GLN A 145 6.53 10.82 -18.08
N SER A 146 5.84 10.38 -17.03
CA SER A 146 5.01 11.24 -16.19
C SER A 146 4.87 10.78 -14.74
N HIS A 147 4.22 11.60 -13.91
CA HIS A 147 3.74 11.25 -12.57
C HIS A 147 2.58 12.17 -12.16
N LEU A 148 1.80 11.76 -11.17
CA LEU A 148 0.83 12.63 -10.50
C LEU A 148 1.58 13.59 -9.57
N THR A 149 1.18 14.85 -9.56
CA THR A 149 1.76 15.89 -8.69
C THR A 149 0.65 16.65 -7.95
N LEU A 150 0.80 16.73 -6.63
CA LEU A 150 0.06 17.64 -5.76
C LEU A 150 1.01 18.76 -5.34
N ARG A 151 0.62 20.01 -5.60
CA ARG A 151 1.44 21.20 -5.31
C ARG A 151 0.84 22.03 -4.18
N THR A 152 1.70 22.62 -3.36
CA THR A 152 1.38 23.85 -2.63
C THR A 152 2.26 25.00 -3.10
N ALA A 153 1.73 26.22 -3.09
CA ALA A 153 2.43 27.43 -3.52
C ALA A 153 2.05 28.65 -2.67
N ARG A 154 3.06 29.40 -2.24
CA ARG A 154 2.88 30.63 -1.46
C ARG A 154 2.72 31.84 -2.38
N HIS A 155 1.55 32.45 -2.37
CA HIS A 155 1.27 33.70 -3.07
C HIS A 155 1.46 34.89 -2.14
N PRO A 156 1.43 36.15 -2.64
CA PRO A 156 1.54 37.33 -1.78
C PRO A 156 0.50 37.45 -0.67
N THR A 157 -0.68 36.84 -0.84
CA THR A 157 -1.83 37.02 0.07
C THR A 157 -2.48 35.72 0.52
N PHE A 158 -2.13 34.57 -0.05
CA PHE A 158 -2.75 33.28 0.27
C PHE A 158 -1.80 32.10 -0.05
N GLN A 159 -2.09 30.92 0.45
CA GLN A 159 -1.48 29.66 0.01
C GLN A 159 -2.47 28.95 -0.91
N SER A 160 -2.02 28.54 -2.10
CA SER A 160 -2.77 27.55 -2.86
C SER A 160 -2.30 26.14 -2.46
N VAL A 161 -3.21 25.21 -2.20
CA VAL A 161 -2.91 23.84 -1.75
C VAL A 161 -3.56 22.83 -2.70
N ALA A 162 -3.29 21.55 -2.48
CA ALA A 162 -3.91 20.44 -3.22
C ALA A 162 -4.37 19.36 -2.26
N GLU A 163 -5.55 18.81 -2.48
CA GLU A 163 -6.04 17.59 -1.83
C GLU A 163 -6.87 16.76 -2.80
N ILE A 164 -6.65 15.46 -2.76
CA ILE A 164 -7.53 14.46 -3.37
C ILE A 164 -8.05 13.54 -2.27
N VAL A 165 -9.33 13.24 -2.34
CA VAL A 165 -10.02 12.34 -1.39
C VAL A 165 -10.56 11.17 -2.19
N SER A 166 -10.42 9.96 -1.67
CA SER A 166 -10.99 8.80 -2.34
C SER A 166 -12.50 8.89 -2.42
N PHE A 167 -13.10 8.52 -3.56
CA PHE A 167 -14.55 8.49 -3.74
C PHE A 167 -15.24 7.54 -2.74
N SER A 168 -14.58 6.41 -2.44
CA SER A 168 -15.00 5.50 -1.38
C SER A 168 -14.53 6.02 -0.01
N GLU A 169 -15.45 6.15 0.93
CA GLU A 169 -15.16 6.36 2.36
C GLU A 169 -15.25 5.05 3.16
N SER A 170 -15.26 3.91 2.47
CA SER A 170 -15.56 2.60 3.05
C SER A 170 -14.35 1.69 3.19
N TYR A 171 -13.14 2.22 2.98
CA TYR A 171 -11.92 1.45 3.22
C TYR A 171 -11.85 1.05 4.70
N HIS A 172 -11.65 -0.23 4.94
CA HIS A 172 -11.51 -0.78 6.28
C HIS A 172 -10.45 -1.88 6.25
N GLN A 173 -9.49 -1.84 7.16
CA GLN A 173 -8.35 -2.76 7.19
C GLN A 173 -7.70 -2.88 5.81
N LEU A 174 -6.85 -1.91 5.49
CA LEU A 174 -6.22 -1.76 4.18
C LEU A 174 -4.70 -1.89 4.27
N SER A 175 -4.07 -2.17 3.15
CA SER A 175 -2.63 -2.02 2.96
C SER A 175 -2.38 -1.20 1.70
N LEU A 176 -1.85 0.00 1.89
CA LEU A 176 -1.55 1.00 0.86
C LEU A 176 -0.06 1.00 0.57
N ARG A 177 0.32 1.06 -0.70
CA ARG A 177 1.68 1.39 -1.16
C ARG A 177 1.61 2.54 -2.16
N LEU A 178 2.58 3.43 -2.10
CA LEU A 178 2.78 4.44 -3.13
C LEU A 178 4.27 4.67 -3.38
N LEU A 179 4.67 4.75 -4.65
CA LEU A 179 5.99 5.22 -5.03
C LEU A 179 5.95 6.74 -5.15
N ALA A 180 6.51 7.43 -4.16
CA ALA A 180 6.40 8.87 -4.04
C ALA A 180 7.70 9.54 -3.60
N ARG A 181 7.73 10.86 -3.75
CA ARG A 181 8.77 11.75 -3.22
C ARG A 181 8.19 13.11 -2.89
N VAL A 182 8.86 13.83 -2.00
CA VAL A 182 8.54 15.22 -1.65
C VAL A 182 9.72 16.12 -2.01
N ILE A 183 9.46 17.20 -2.74
CA ILE A 183 10.48 18.17 -3.16
C ILE A 183 9.98 19.60 -2.98
N GLY A 184 10.91 20.57 -3.06
CA GLY A 184 10.62 21.99 -2.96
C GLY A 184 11.04 22.59 -1.62
N SER A 185 10.43 23.72 -1.29
CA SER A 185 10.88 24.62 -0.23
C SER A 185 10.29 24.28 1.13
N PRO A 186 10.97 24.66 2.24
CA PRO A 186 10.46 24.47 3.59
C PRO A 186 9.15 25.24 3.83
N GLY A 187 8.37 24.82 4.81
CA GLY A 187 7.10 25.46 5.17
C GLY A 187 5.86 24.74 4.67
N ALA A 188 5.91 23.43 4.41
CA ALA A 188 4.76 22.65 3.96
C ALA A 188 4.73 21.24 4.55
N CYS A 189 3.56 20.60 4.47
CA CYS A 189 3.34 19.20 4.78
C CYS A 189 2.78 18.46 3.56
N ALA A 190 3.37 17.30 3.26
CA ALA A 190 2.74 16.27 2.44
C ALA A 190 2.07 15.25 3.36
N GLY A 191 0.75 15.11 3.27
CA GLY A 191 -0.03 14.16 4.07
C GLY A 191 -0.56 13.02 3.20
N ILE A 192 -0.42 11.79 3.68
CA ILE A 192 -1.05 10.59 3.12
C ILE A 192 -1.70 9.87 4.29
N PHE A 193 -3.04 9.84 4.33
CA PHE A 193 -3.73 9.42 5.54
C PHE A 193 -5.11 8.84 5.29
N THR A 194 -5.54 7.97 6.21
CA THR A 194 -6.96 7.60 6.29
C THR A 194 -7.70 8.55 7.20
N TYR A 195 -8.94 8.91 6.89
CA TYR A 195 -9.73 9.83 7.69
C TYR A 195 -11.19 9.36 7.87
N HIS A 196 -11.64 9.35 9.11
CA HIS A 196 -13.03 9.20 9.50
C HIS A 196 -13.47 10.43 10.29
N ALA A 197 -14.36 11.22 9.69
CA ALA A 197 -14.87 12.44 10.29
C ALA A 197 -15.71 12.17 11.55
N SER A 198 -15.62 13.07 12.53
CA SER A 198 -16.55 13.12 13.65
C SER A 198 -16.82 14.56 14.05
N SER A 199 -18.05 14.85 14.47
CA SER A 199 -18.39 16.15 15.06
C SER A 199 -17.77 16.34 16.46
N ILE A 200 -17.26 15.26 17.06
CA ILE A 200 -16.54 15.29 18.33
C ILE A 200 -15.05 15.14 18.02
N PRO A 201 -14.20 16.16 18.26
CA PRO A 201 -12.79 16.11 17.90
C PRO A 201 -12.03 14.90 18.45
N SER A 202 -12.35 14.47 19.68
CA SER A 202 -11.72 13.28 20.30
C SER A 202 -12.16 11.94 19.71
N SER A 203 -13.12 11.95 18.79
CA SER A 203 -13.68 10.76 18.13
C SER A 203 -13.34 10.69 16.65
N VAL A 204 -12.60 11.67 16.12
CA VAL A 204 -11.94 11.56 14.81
C VAL A 204 -11.01 10.34 14.84
N GLN A 205 -10.97 9.60 13.74
CA GLN A 205 -10.03 8.49 13.57
C GLN A 205 -9.26 8.73 12.30
N GLU A 206 -7.94 8.75 12.42
CA GLU A 206 -7.06 9.02 11.30
C GLU A 206 -5.69 8.38 11.56
N ALA A 207 -5.02 7.99 10.48
CA ALA A 207 -3.70 7.39 10.53
C ALA A 207 -2.86 7.96 9.41
N ASP A 208 -1.70 8.51 9.78
CA ASP A 208 -0.97 9.50 9.01
C ASP A 208 0.41 9.00 8.57
N ILE A 209 0.80 9.40 7.37
CA ILE A 209 2.19 9.58 6.94
C ILE A 209 2.35 11.06 6.60
N GLU A 210 3.16 11.78 7.38
CA GLU A 210 3.41 13.21 7.17
C GLU A 210 4.89 13.51 6.96
N ILE A 211 5.18 14.23 5.88
CA ILE A 211 6.52 14.72 5.56
C ILE A 211 6.49 16.24 5.60
N LEU A 212 7.18 16.81 6.59
CA LEU A 212 7.36 18.26 6.72
C LEU A 212 8.58 18.70 5.93
N THR A 213 8.42 19.64 5.00
CA THR A 213 9.53 20.09 4.15
C THR A 213 10.57 20.93 4.91
N SER A 214 10.24 21.38 6.13
CA SER A 214 11.13 22.06 7.07
C SER A 214 11.98 21.11 7.91
N ASP A 215 11.66 19.81 7.93
CA ASP A 215 12.34 18.83 8.76
C ASP A 215 13.66 18.34 8.15
N PRO A 216 14.53 17.68 8.95
CA PRO A 216 15.67 16.94 8.42
C PRO A 216 15.18 15.90 7.40
N ARG A 217 15.75 15.89 6.19
CA ARG A 217 15.25 15.14 5.00
C ARG A 217 15.05 13.63 5.14
N ASN A 218 15.46 13.05 6.25
CA ASN A 218 15.28 11.65 6.58
C ASN A 218 14.14 11.39 7.57
N ARG A 219 13.45 12.39 8.13
CA ARG A 219 12.40 12.25 9.16
C ARG A 219 10.97 12.20 8.61
N VAL A 220 10.22 11.15 8.92
CA VAL A 220 8.80 11.06 8.59
C VAL A 220 8.01 10.94 9.88
N HIS A 221 6.88 11.63 9.98
CA HIS A 221 5.98 11.53 11.13
C HIS A 221 4.87 10.52 10.82
N PHE A 222 4.60 9.64 11.76
CA PHE A 222 3.51 8.67 11.69
C PHE A 222 2.64 8.87 12.91
N THR A 223 1.35 9.11 12.69
CA THR A 223 0.42 9.44 13.77
C THR A 223 -0.85 8.62 13.64
N ASN A 224 -1.42 8.23 14.78
CA ASN A 224 -2.82 7.82 14.86
C ASN A 224 -3.58 8.90 15.65
N GLN A 225 -4.48 9.62 15.00
CA GLN A 225 -5.26 10.70 15.61
C GLN A 225 -6.34 10.17 16.56
N PRO A 226 -6.73 10.95 17.58
CA PRO A 226 -6.20 12.28 17.93
C PRO A 226 -4.85 12.19 18.67
N PHE A 227 -3.90 13.05 18.31
CA PHE A 227 -2.61 13.20 19.02
C PHE A 227 -2.69 14.13 20.23
N VAL A 228 -3.79 14.85 20.42
CA VAL A 228 -4.07 15.69 21.60
C VAL A 228 -5.22 15.14 22.41
N ASN A 229 -5.12 15.24 23.74
CA ASN A 229 -6.22 14.86 24.63
C ASN A 229 -7.26 15.98 24.76
N ALA A 230 -8.38 15.70 25.45
CA ALA A 230 -9.47 16.66 25.63
C ALA A 230 -9.06 17.95 26.39
N ALA A 231 -7.93 17.94 27.10
CA ALA A 231 -7.37 19.12 27.75
C ALA A 231 -6.37 19.89 26.86
N GLY A 232 -6.19 19.46 25.60
CA GLY A 232 -5.31 20.08 24.62
C GLY A 232 -3.83 19.76 24.81
N ASN A 233 -3.49 18.72 25.60
CA ASN A 233 -2.09 18.30 25.76
C ASN A 233 -1.76 17.17 24.80
N ASP A 234 -0.52 17.15 24.31
CA ASP A 234 0.01 16.09 23.47
C ASP A 234 -0.11 14.72 24.15
N VAL A 235 -0.36 13.71 23.33
CA VAL A 235 -0.37 12.29 23.69
C VAL A 235 0.81 11.65 22.96
N PRO A 236 2.00 11.55 23.59
CA PRO A 236 3.22 11.11 22.90
C PRO A 236 3.15 9.69 22.33
N GLN A 237 2.19 8.89 22.77
CA GLN A 237 1.96 7.52 22.29
C GLN A 237 1.24 7.48 20.94
N ALA A 238 0.65 8.61 20.51
CA ALA A 238 -0.11 8.72 19.27
C ALA A 238 0.78 9.00 18.06
N THR A 239 2.02 9.45 18.26
CA THR A 239 2.95 9.81 17.18
C THR A 239 4.29 9.12 17.37
N VAL A 240 4.87 8.62 16.27
CA VAL A 240 6.23 8.10 16.21
C VAL A 240 6.92 8.65 14.96
N ASN A 241 8.18 9.04 15.12
CA ASN A 241 9.00 9.49 13.99
C ASN A 241 9.80 8.32 13.46
N GLY A 242 9.78 8.11 12.15
CA GLY A 242 10.64 7.13 11.47
C GLY A 242 11.69 7.79 10.59
N THR A 243 12.66 6.99 10.17
CA THR A 243 13.73 7.41 9.25
C THR A 243 13.54 6.80 7.88
N VAL A 244 13.70 7.59 6.81
CA VAL A 244 13.53 7.14 5.41
C VAL A 244 14.43 5.96 5.06
N SER A 245 15.66 5.94 5.59
CA SER A 245 16.57 4.82 5.43
C SER A 245 17.51 4.72 6.61
N SER A 246 17.66 3.50 7.14
CA SER A 246 18.55 3.20 8.27
C SER A 246 20.03 3.46 8.00
N ASP A 247 20.46 3.40 6.74
CA ASP A 247 21.85 3.67 6.34
C ASP A 247 22.13 5.15 6.02
N GLY A 248 21.10 6.00 6.04
CA GLY A 248 21.20 7.43 5.76
C GLY A 248 21.52 7.80 4.32
N ARG A 249 21.50 6.85 3.37
CA ARG A 249 21.84 7.10 1.95
C ARG A 249 20.66 7.59 1.12
N ARG A 250 19.44 7.44 1.62
CA ARG A 250 18.21 7.96 0.99
C ARG A 250 17.48 8.92 1.91
N ASP A 251 16.79 9.85 1.27
CA ASP A 251 15.95 10.86 1.90
C ASP A 251 14.60 10.90 1.15
N TRP A 252 13.62 11.63 1.66
CA TRP A 252 12.28 11.67 1.05
C TRP A 252 12.22 12.40 -0.31
N THR A 253 13.31 13.04 -0.73
CA THR A 253 13.41 13.71 -2.04
C THR A 253 13.74 12.73 -3.16
N ALA A 254 14.23 11.54 -2.81
CA ALA A 254 14.31 10.39 -3.71
C ALA A 254 12.94 9.69 -3.84
N TRP A 255 12.75 8.94 -4.92
CA TRP A 255 11.60 8.05 -5.04
C TRP A 255 11.70 6.91 -4.03
N ASN A 256 10.70 6.81 -3.15
CA ASN A 256 10.59 5.79 -2.11
C ASN A 256 9.22 5.12 -2.17
N VAL A 257 9.18 3.83 -1.87
CA VAL A 257 7.90 3.13 -1.66
C VAL A 257 7.49 3.34 -0.21
N PHE A 258 6.48 4.17 0.01
CA PHE A 258 5.82 4.30 1.31
C PHE A 258 4.70 3.26 1.39
N ARG A 259 4.64 2.53 2.49
CA ARG A 259 3.58 1.55 2.75
C ARG A 259 2.96 1.77 4.12
N PHE A 260 1.64 1.69 4.16
CA PHE A 260 0.83 1.73 5.38
C PHE A 260 -0.05 0.49 5.43
N ASP A 261 0.14 -0.32 6.48
CA ASP A 261 -0.69 -1.46 6.82
C ASP A 261 -1.59 -1.09 8.00
N TRP A 262 -2.89 -0.98 7.73
CA TRP A 262 -3.93 -0.84 8.73
C TRP A 262 -4.49 -2.21 9.08
N GLU A 263 -4.15 -2.69 10.26
CA GLU A 263 -4.73 -3.90 10.86
C GLU A 263 -5.69 -3.55 12.01
N GLU A 264 -6.48 -4.52 12.46
CA GLU A 264 -7.47 -4.32 13.54
C GLU A 264 -6.88 -3.72 14.83
N LYS A 265 -5.61 -4.03 15.14
CA LYS A 265 -4.98 -3.69 16.42
C LYS A 265 -3.71 -2.85 16.29
N ARG A 266 -3.29 -2.53 15.07
CA ARG A 266 -2.06 -1.79 14.81
C ARG A 266 -2.06 -1.12 13.45
N SER A 267 -1.43 0.04 13.43
CA SER A 267 -0.98 0.74 12.23
C SER A 267 0.51 0.47 12.09
N MET A 268 0.96 -0.01 10.93
CA MET A 268 2.38 -0.26 10.65
C MET A 268 2.79 0.47 9.38
N TRP A 269 3.98 1.07 9.41
CA TRP A 269 4.51 1.80 8.28
C TRP A 269 5.88 1.28 7.87
N PHE A 270 6.07 1.24 6.56
CA PHE A 270 7.28 0.77 5.92
C PHE A 270 7.74 1.78 4.89
N ILE A 271 9.05 1.90 4.73
CA ILE A 271 9.67 2.67 3.65
C ILE A 271 10.68 1.75 2.96
N ASN A 272 10.51 1.53 1.66
CA ASN A 272 11.33 0.60 0.86
C ASN A 272 11.44 -0.79 1.52
N ASP A 273 10.30 -1.35 1.92
CA ASP A 273 10.15 -2.64 2.62
C ASP A 273 10.79 -2.74 4.02
N GLU A 274 11.45 -1.69 4.51
CA GLU A 274 11.92 -1.61 5.90
C GLU A 274 10.79 -1.10 6.79
N LYS A 275 10.46 -1.82 7.87
CA LYS A 275 9.50 -1.34 8.87
C LYS A 275 10.11 -0.19 9.65
N VAL A 276 9.52 1.00 9.54
CA VAL A 276 10.04 2.23 10.17
C VAL A 276 9.22 2.69 11.38
N ALA A 277 7.95 2.26 11.48
CA ALA A 277 7.07 2.63 12.58
C ALA A 277 5.95 1.60 12.81
N GLU A 278 5.44 1.57 14.04
CA GLU A 278 4.27 0.78 14.44
C GLU A 278 3.58 1.46 15.64
N LEU A 279 2.26 1.60 15.57
CA LEU A 279 1.42 2.14 16.63
C LEU A 279 0.22 1.23 16.91
N ALA A 280 0.03 0.87 18.18
CA ALA A 280 -1.15 0.16 18.66
C ALA A 280 -2.13 1.08 19.42
N PHE A 281 -1.75 2.34 19.62
CA PHE A 281 -2.56 3.36 20.26
C PHE A 281 -3.41 4.09 19.21
N HIS A 282 -4.69 4.38 19.54
CA HIS A 282 -5.65 5.07 18.66
C HIS A 282 -5.78 4.52 17.24
N VAL A 283 -5.54 3.22 17.05
CA VAL A 283 -5.71 2.57 15.73
C VAL A 283 -7.13 2.80 15.22
N PRO A 284 -7.32 3.29 13.98
CA PRO A 284 -8.65 3.45 13.40
C PRO A 284 -9.44 2.14 13.39
N ARG A 285 -10.74 2.25 13.66
CA ARG A 285 -11.68 1.13 13.78
C ARG A 285 -12.84 1.26 12.81
N ASP A 286 -13.24 2.48 12.48
CA ASP A 286 -14.34 2.73 11.57
C ASP A 286 -13.84 2.91 10.13
N PRO A 287 -14.65 2.56 9.12
CA PRO A 287 -14.30 2.77 7.72
C PRO A 287 -13.95 4.24 7.44
N SER A 288 -12.93 4.43 6.62
CA SER A 288 -12.32 5.73 6.40
C SER A 288 -12.15 6.03 4.92
N ALA A 289 -12.14 7.31 4.57
CA ALA A 289 -11.61 7.77 3.30
C ALA A 289 -10.08 7.66 3.29
N LEU A 290 -9.48 7.61 2.11
CA LEU A 290 -8.06 7.83 1.89
C LEU A 290 -7.85 9.23 1.30
N ILE A 291 -6.96 10.00 1.91
CA ILE A 291 -6.70 11.39 1.53
C ILE A 291 -5.21 11.57 1.26
N LEU A 292 -4.90 12.30 0.19
CA LEU A 292 -3.55 12.75 -0.12
C LEU A 292 -3.57 14.26 -0.31
N ASN A 293 -2.68 14.98 0.37
CA ASN A 293 -2.60 16.42 0.25
C ASN A 293 -1.16 16.95 0.25
N MET A 294 -1.04 18.18 -0.25
CA MET A 294 0.16 19.00 -0.14
C MET A 294 -0.28 20.40 0.28
N TRP A 295 0.07 20.80 1.51
CA TRP A 295 -0.53 21.98 2.14
C TRP A 295 0.45 22.76 3.02
N SER A 296 0.07 23.99 3.34
CA SER A 296 0.81 24.93 4.19
C SER A 296 -0.17 25.97 4.70
N ASP A 297 -0.27 26.14 6.01
CA ASP A 297 -1.16 27.10 6.66
C ASP A 297 -0.41 28.18 7.44
N GLY A 298 0.93 28.15 7.45
CA GLY A 298 1.76 29.04 8.26
C GLY A 298 1.69 28.74 9.75
N GLY A 299 1.00 27.66 10.13
CA GLY A 299 0.83 27.23 11.51
C GLY A 299 2.10 26.61 12.08
N VAL A 300 2.05 26.24 13.35
CA VAL A 300 3.21 25.68 14.07
C VAL A 300 3.70 24.37 13.43
N TRP A 301 2.78 23.58 12.85
CA TRP A 301 3.10 22.29 12.25
C TRP A 301 3.85 22.43 10.92
N THR A 302 3.29 23.20 9.97
CA THR A 302 3.90 23.37 8.65
C THR A 302 5.05 24.37 8.65
N GLY A 303 5.00 25.35 9.56
CA GLY A 303 5.82 26.56 9.50
C GLY A 303 5.35 27.51 8.40
N GLU A 304 6.00 28.67 8.28
CA GLU A 304 5.69 29.61 7.19
C GLU A 304 6.55 29.32 5.97
N MET A 305 5.90 29.10 4.82
CA MET A 305 6.55 29.09 3.51
C MET A 305 6.86 30.51 3.03
N ASP A 306 8.08 30.72 2.55
CA ASP A 306 8.50 31.98 1.94
C ASP A 306 7.66 32.32 0.71
N ARG A 307 7.43 33.62 0.47
CA ARG A 307 6.60 34.07 -0.67
C ARG A 307 7.21 33.63 -1.98
N PHE A 308 6.34 33.18 -2.89
CA PHE A 308 6.66 32.67 -4.24
C PHE A 308 7.35 31.31 -4.26
N GLU A 309 7.54 30.69 -3.10
CA GLU A 309 8.03 29.32 -3.01
C GLU A 309 6.92 28.29 -3.23
N GLN A 310 7.35 27.07 -3.57
CA GLN A 310 6.48 25.94 -3.89
C GLN A 310 7.06 24.65 -3.29
N ALA A 311 6.17 23.71 -2.98
CA ALA A 311 6.54 22.36 -2.61
C ALA A 311 5.54 21.34 -3.19
N TYR A 312 6.01 20.11 -3.38
CA TYR A 312 5.34 19.12 -4.22
C TYR A 312 5.40 17.73 -3.59
N LEU A 313 4.26 17.06 -3.56
CA LEU A 313 4.15 15.61 -3.42
C LEU A 313 4.00 15.02 -4.83
N GLN A 314 4.95 14.19 -5.24
CA GLN A 314 4.96 13.54 -6.55
C GLN A 314 4.81 12.03 -6.39
N ILE A 315 3.96 11.41 -7.22
CA ILE A 315 3.52 10.02 -7.08
C ILE A 315 3.54 9.33 -8.45
N GLN A 316 4.29 8.24 -8.56
CA GLN A 316 4.35 7.44 -9.80
C GLN A 316 3.22 6.41 -9.87
N TRP A 317 2.92 5.73 -8.78
CA TRP A 317 1.85 4.75 -8.72
C TRP A 317 1.32 4.59 -7.30
N ILE A 318 0.10 4.07 -7.19
CA ILE A 318 -0.57 3.72 -5.94
C ILE A 318 -1.11 2.29 -6.07
N GLU A 319 -0.83 1.45 -5.08
CA GLU A 319 -1.31 0.06 -5.00
C GLU A 319 -2.04 -0.13 -3.66
N LEU A 320 -3.25 -0.70 -3.71
CA LEU A 320 -4.04 -0.99 -2.53
C LEU A 320 -4.55 -2.42 -2.54
N VAL A 321 -4.50 -3.05 -1.36
CA VAL A 321 -5.38 -4.16 -1.02
C VAL A 321 -6.20 -3.77 0.18
N TYR A 322 -7.50 -4.06 0.15
CA TYR A 322 -8.41 -3.56 1.17
C TYR A 322 -9.64 -4.43 1.33
N ASN A 323 -10.27 -4.28 2.49
CA ASN A 323 -11.64 -4.68 2.70
C ASN A 323 -12.54 -3.45 2.69
N THR A 324 -13.82 -3.68 2.40
CA THR A 324 -14.86 -2.66 2.51
C THR A 324 -15.84 -3.10 3.57
N SER A 325 -16.40 -2.13 4.31
CA SER A 325 -17.62 -2.37 5.06
C SER A 325 -18.78 -1.66 4.35
N SER A 326 -19.95 -2.28 4.34
CA SER A 326 -21.14 -1.67 3.75
C SER A 326 -21.60 -0.50 4.62
N VAL A 327 -21.35 0.73 4.18
CA VAL A 327 -22.19 1.86 4.55
C VAL A 327 -23.29 1.91 3.49
N LYS A 328 -24.55 1.72 3.88
CA LYS A 328 -25.66 2.02 2.96
C LYS A 328 -25.54 3.51 2.61
N ALA A 329 -25.14 3.81 1.37
CA ALA A 329 -25.30 5.15 0.82
C ALA A 329 -26.78 5.53 0.99
N GLY A 330 -27.04 6.63 1.70
CA GLY A 330 -28.38 7.14 1.95
C GLY A 330 -29.05 7.49 0.63
N GLY A 331 -29.83 6.56 0.08
CA GLY A 331 -30.84 6.86 -0.92
C GLY A 331 -31.92 7.70 -0.25
N ALA A 332 -32.25 8.82 -0.89
CA ALA A 332 -33.25 9.80 -0.47
C ALA A 332 -34.51 9.15 0.15
N ASN A 333 -34.68 9.36 1.46
CA ASN A 333 -35.93 9.53 2.21
C ASN A 333 -35.59 9.44 3.70
N GLU A 334 -35.13 10.56 4.27
CA GLU A 334 -35.06 10.73 5.72
C GLU A 334 -36.48 10.81 6.30
N GLU A 335 -36.94 9.73 6.92
CA GLU A 335 -37.90 9.85 8.02
C GLU A 335 -37.13 9.96 9.33
N ARG A 336 -37.17 11.19 9.87
CA ARG A 336 -36.55 11.61 11.12
C ARG A 336 -37.24 10.90 12.30
N SER A 337 -36.50 10.11 13.07
CA SER A 337 -36.93 9.63 14.39
C SER A 337 -36.14 10.32 15.49
N GLU A 338 -36.85 10.94 16.43
CA GLU A 338 -36.34 11.56 17.66
C GLU A 338 -35.84 10.49 18.65
N SER A 339 -34.68 9.94 18.38
CA SER A 339 -33.78 9.30 19.36
C SER A 339 -32.52 8.92 18.60
N GLY A 340 -31.48 9.74 18.74
CA GLY A 340 -30.25 9.70 17.94
C GLY A 340 -29.33 8.50 18.19
N GLU A 341 -29.86 7.28 18.16
CA GLU A 341 -29.09 6.06 18.07
C GLU A 341 -29.28 5.45 16.67
N VAL A 342 -28.33 5.74 15.78
CA VAL A 342 -28.18 4.98 14.54
C VAL A 342 -27.73 3.57 14.93
N SER A 343 -28.66 2.62 14.91
CA SER A 343 -28.37 1.20 15.11
C SER A 343 -27.41 0.73 14.01
N ARG A 344 -26.13 0.60 14.39
CA ARG A 344 -25.05 0.08 13.55
C ARG A 344 -25.25 -1.42 13.37
N SER A 345 -26.04 -1.79 12.37
CA SER A 345 -25.86 -3.08 11.72
C SER A 345 -24.56 -2.97 10.94
N LEU A 346 -23.45 -3.46 11.53
CA LEU A 346 -22.47 -4.14 10.69
C LEU A 346 -23.32 -5.06 9.82
N GLU A 347 -23.41 -4.80 8.52
CA GLU A 347 -23.41 -5.94 7.64
C GLU A 347 -22.04 -6.60 7.91
N LYS A 348 -22.00 -7.41 8.97
CA LYS A 348 -21.77 -8.81 8.70
C LYS A 348 -22.71 -9.04 7.53
N ARG A 349 -22.18 -8.92 6.30
CA ARG A 349 -22.38 -10.02 5.40
C ARG A 349 -22.13 -11.18 6.34
N THR A 350 -23.22 -11.82 6.78
CA THR A 350 -23.16 -13.22 7.11
C THR A 350 -22.12 -13.72 6.13
N LEU A 351 -21.02 -14.25 6.65
CA LEU A 351 -20.09 -15.06 5.86
C LEU A 351 -21.00 -16.10 5.23
N GLY A 352 -21.64 -15.70 4.13
CA GLY A 352 -22.70 -16.40 3.45
C GLY A 352 -22.04 -17.28 2.44
N HIS A 353 -20.82 -17.73 2.76
CA HIS A 353 -20.01 -18.68 2.06
C HIS A 353 -19.09 -19.28 3.12
N GLU A 354 -19.45 -20.46 3.60
CA GLU A 354 -18.57 -21.41 4.29
C GLU A 354 -17.34 -21.82 3.44
N LYS A 355 -17.14 -21.20 2.28
CA LYS A 355 -16.02 -21.42 1.38
C LYS A 355 -15.05 -20.26 1.51
N GLY A 356 -13.90 -20.52 2.13
CA GLY A 356 -12.78 -19.57 2.18
C GLY A 356 -12.24 -19.22 0.78
N CYS A 357 -11.17 -18.43 0.73
CA CYS A 357 -10.53 -17.99 -0.51
C CYS A 357 -10.22 -19.17 -1.44
N GLU A 358 -10.85 -19.20 -2.62
CA GLU A 358 -10.64 -20.25 -3.62
C GLU A 358 -9.36 -19.99 -4.41
N VAL A 359 -9.04 -18.71 -4.64
CA VAL A 359 -7.81 -18.25 -5.28
C VAL A 359 -7.15 -17.22 -4.38
N VAL A 360 -5.83 -17.32 -4.18
CA VAL A 360 -5.07 -16.36 -3.38
C VAL A 360 -3.95 -15.79 -4.23
N TYR A 361 -3.87 -14.47 -4.26
CA TYR A 361 -2.78 -13.71 -4.84
C TYR A 361 -1.93 -13.04 -3.75
N GLY A 362 -0.63 -13.00 -3.95
CA GLY A 362 0.32 -12.28 -3.11
C GLY A 362 0.73 -10.97 -3.79
N VAL A 363 0.77 -9.88 -3.01
CA VAL A 363 1.15 -8.55 -3.53
C VAL A 363 2.63 -8.25 -3.32
N ASP A 364 3.21 -8.74 -2.22
CA ASP A 364 4.60 -8.44 -1.85
C ASP A 364 5.58 -9.60 -2.19
N GLU A 365 5.23 -10.40 -3.21
CA GLU A 365 6.00 -11.60 -3.55
C GLU A 365 7.28 -11.22 -4.31
N MET A 366 8.41 -11.78 -3.88
CA MET A 366 9.72 -11.45 -4.43
C MET A 366 9.79 -11.76 -5.93
N GLY A 367 10.22 -10.78 -6.72
CA GLY A 367 10.30 -10.90 -8.18
C GLY A 367 8.97 -10.74 -8.92
N GLY A 368 7.89 -10.40 -8.19
CA GLY A 368 6.63 -9.97 -8.79
C GLY A 368 6.78 -8.67 -9.58
N GLU A 369 5.94 -8.50 -10.60
CA GLU A 369 5.85 -7.26 -11.36
C GLU A 369 4.98 -6.24 -10.59
N ILE A 370 5.43 -4.99 -10.51
CA ILE A 370 4.68 -3.90 -9.85
C ILE A 370 3.28 -3.81 -10.45
N GLY A 371 2.26 -3.79 -9.61
CA GLY A 371 0.88 -3.68 -10.06
C GLY A 371 0.26 -4.99 -10.55
N THR A 372 0.97 -6.12 -10.45
CA THR A 372 0.47 -7.44 -10.85
C THR A 372 0.59 -8.45 -9.69
N PRO A 373 -0.52 -8.77 -9.00
CA PRO A 373 -0.50 -9.75 -7.93
C PRO A 373 -0.10 -11.15 -8.42
N VAL A 374 0.77 -11.81 -7.67
CA VAL A 374 1.32 -13.13 -8.00
C VAL A 374 0.36 -14.22 -7.51
N LEU A 375 -0.04 -15.14 -8.40
CA LEU A 375 -0.87 -16.28 -8.02
C LEU A 375 -0.11 -17.20 -7.05
N LEU A 376 -0.61 -17.32 -5.82
CA LEU A 376 -0.03 -18.21 -4.80
C LEU A 376 -0.73 -19.56 -4.76
N PHE A 377 -2.05 -19.55 -4.91
CA PHE A 377 -2.88 -20.71 -4.67
C PHE A 377 -4.17 -20.68 -5.49
N ASN A 378 -4.58 -21.83 -6.03
CA ASN A 378 -5.82 -21.98 -6.78
C ASN A 378 -6.48 -23.34 -6.51
N ASN A 379 -7.60 -23.32 -5.80
CA ASN A 379 -8.38 -24.49 -5.40
C ASN A 379 -9.66 -24.72 -6.22
N THR A 380 -9.85 -23.96 -7.30
CA THR A 380 -11.07 -24.01 -8.12
C THR A 380 -11.30 -25.37 -8.78
N GLY A 381 -10.26 -26.21 -8.88
CA GLY A 381 -10.29 -27.58 -9.39
C GLY A 381 -10.60 -28.69 -8.37
N VAL A 382 -10.64 -28.41 -7.06
CA VAL A 382 -10.91 -29.44 -6.03
C VAL A 382 -12.41 -29.52 -5.74
N ALA A 383 -13.20 -29.82 -6.77
CA ALA A 383 -14.54 -30.37 -6.58
C ALA A 383 -14.43 -31.90 -6.61
N MET A 384 -13.84 -32.49 -5.57
CA MET A 384 -14.04 -33.93 -5.36
C MET A 384 -15.51 -34.10 -4.95
N ASN A 385 -16.32 -34.53 -5.90
CA ASN A 385 -17.60 -35.18 -5.64
C ASN A 385 -17.28 -36.46 -4.84
N VAL A 386 -17.09 -36.31 -3.53
CA VAL A 386 -17.29 -37.44 -2.62
C VAL A 386 -18.80 -37.60 -2.57
N LYS A 387 -19.33 -38.33 -3.55
CA LYS A 387 -20.61 -39.00 -3.33
C LYS A 387 -20.37 -39.91 -2.14
N ASP A 388 -21.03 -39.56 -1.04
CA ASP A 388 -21.42 -40.51 0.00
C ASP A 388 -21.81 -41.82 -0.68
N GLU A 389 -21.00 -42.86 -0.46
CA GLU A 389 -21.23 -44.30 -0.72
C GLU A 389 -19.91 -45.11 -0.82
N ALA A 390 -18.72 -44.47 -0.74
CA ALA A 390 -17.44 -45.22 -0.81
C ALA A 390 -16.57 -45.18 0.47
N VAL A 391 -16.95 -44.48 1.54
CA VAL A 391 -16.14 -44.41 2.80
C VAL A 391 -16.59 -45.43 3.85
N ARG A 392 -17.55 -46.32 3.53
CA ARG A 392 -17.97 -47.40 4.44
C ARG A 392 -17.16 -48.71 4.32
N GLY A 393 -16.07 -48.72 3.55
CA GLY A 393 -15.30 -49.94 3.24
C GLY A 393 -13.85 -50.01 3.72
N MET A 394 -13.27 -48.96 4.32
CA MET A 394 -11.84 -48.95 4.69
C MET A 394 -11.56 -48.30 6.05
N ILE A 395 -12.29 -48.71 7.09
CA ILE A 395 -11.87 -48.51 8.49
C ILE A 395 -11.98 -49.85 9.21
N TRP A 396 -11.16 -50.84 8.84
CA TRP A 396 -10.80 -51.99 9.69
C TRP A 396 -9.46 -52.55 9.19
N ILE A 397 -8.36 -51.91 9.59
CA ILE A 397 -7.05 -52.58 9.66
C ILE A 397 -6.79 -52.83 11.14
N PRO A 398 -6.67 -54.08 11.61
CA PRO A 398 -6.29 -54.36 12.99
C PRO A 398 -4.83 -53.96 13.22
N LEU A 399 -4.63 -53.11 14.21
CA LEU A 399 -3.35 -52.87 14.88
C LEU A 399 -2.94 -54.15 15.62
N VAL A 400 -2.35 -55.11 14.91
CA VAL A 400 -1.58 -56.22 15.48
C VAL A 400 -0.32 -56.39 14.64
N LEU A 401 0.79 -55.81 15.12
CA LEU A 401 2.17 -56.32 15.05
C LEU A 401 3.14 -55.19 15.47
N VAL A 402 3.02 -54.76 16.72
CA VAL A 402 4.18 -54.26 17.48
C VAL A 402 4.51 -55.35 18.49
N GLY A 403 5.49 -56.18 18.16
CA GLY A 403 5.89 -57.29 19.00
C GLY A 403 6.75 -58.30 18.26
N GLY A 404 8.07 -58.07 18.27
CA GLY A 404 9.06 -59.09 17.94
C GLY A 404 9.97 -58.69 16.78
N LEU A 405 11.13 -58.12 17.11
CA LEU A 405 12.46 -58.51 16.58
C LEU A 405 13.52 -57.49 17.01
N VAL A 406 13.72 -57.33 18.32
CA VAL A 406 15.01 -56.92 18.90
C VAL A 406 15.16 -57.67 20.22
N PHE A 407 15.76 -58.87 20.17
CA PHE A 407 16.73 -59.41 21.14
C PHE A 407 16.98 -60.91 20.91
N GLY A 408 18.26 -61.27 20.70
CA GLY A 408 18.85 -62.61 20.82
C GLY A 408 18.93 -63.38 19.49
N TYR A 409 20.08 -63.86 19.01
CA TYR A 409 21.39 -64.13 19.61
C TYR A 409 22.44 -64.24 18.48
N LEU A 410 23.54 -63.49 18.57
CA LEU A 410 24.94 -63.95 18.57
C LEU A 410 25.87 -62.76 18.81
#